data_AF-A0A9D4RBU0-F1
#
_entry.id   AF-A0A9D4RBU0-F1
#
_cell.length_a   1.000
_cell.length_b   1.000
_cell.length_c   1.000
_cell.angle_alpha   90.00
_cell.angle_beta   90.00
_cell.angle_gamma   90.00
#
_symmetry.space_group_name_H-M   'P 1'
#
loop_
_entity.id
_entity.type
_entity.pdbx_description
1 polymer ?
#
loop_
_entity_poly.entity_id
_entity_poly.type
_entity_poly.pdbx_seq_one_letter_code
_entity_poly.pdbx_strand_id
1 'polypeptide(L)'
;MAYPGATALVNTLVETPLIQGRAKLVEEMNGDRAKVGTADGNEIDTMFVDRRGRHGEAYGQFLVVCSEGNAGFYEIGAMETPLKLGYSVLGWNHPGFAGSTGIPFPDQEQHAIDAVMQYAIQKLGFTPDNIILYAWSIGGYPATWAAMNYPDVKHVILDATFDDIMPLAHAKMPQFAKSLVELTVKRYMNLNIAEQLKKYPGPLLLIRRSRDEMITTQDPTAIHTNRGNFLLMKILNHRYPKIVDDSSLSTLQEWTSVGKYEQDQLYVAYGIDSEWCETVMASYMMENPGAVFPIDLGRDFTEDQKKHMTIFLARKYMEDFDSTHCTPLPQQFFHKPWSPKI
;
A
#
# COMPACT_ATOMS: atom_id res chain seq x y z
N MET A 1 -19.67 11.15 0.77
CA MET A 1 -18.32 11.71 0.61
C MET A 1 -17.34 10.59 0.87
N ALA A 2 -16.39 10.31 -0.05
CA ALA A 2 -15.49 9.16 0.07
C ALA A 2 -14.38 9.34 1.12
N TYR A 3 -14.01 10.60 1.36
CA TYR A 3 -13.03 11.02 2.36
C TYR A 3 -13.72 11.80 3.50
N PRO A 4 -14.22 11.13 4.54
CA PRO A 4 -14.86 11.80 5.67
C PRO A 4 -13.92 12.74 6.43
N GLY A 5 -12.59 12.49 6.41
CA GLY A 5 -11.61 13.36 7.06
C GLY A 5 -11.52 14.77 6.49
N ALA A 6 -11.97 15.00 5.25
CA ALA A 6 -12.08 16.33 4.65
C ALA A 6 -13.32 17.11 5.12
N THR A 7 -14.22 16.50 5.90
CA THR A 7 -15.41 17.19 6.41
C THR A 7 -15.05 18.12 7.56
N ALA A 8 -15.71 19.28 7.62
CA ALA A 8 -15.55 20.21 8.74
C ALA A 8 -15.83 19.54 10.09
N LEU A 9 -16.83 18.65 10.17
CA LEU A 9 -17.18 17.93 11.39
C LEU A 9 -16.02 17.07 11.91
N VAL A 10 -15.42 16.24 11.04
CA VAL A 10 -14.29 15.40 11.46
C VAL A 10 -13.10 16.25 11.82
N ASN A 11 -12.74 17.25 11.02
CA ASN A 11 -11.64 18.17 11.32
C ASN A 11 -11.78 18.83 12.70
N THR A 12 -12.99 19.25 13.09
CA THR A 12 -13.26 19.79 14.43
C THR A 12 -13.13 18.73 15.53
N LEU A 13 -13.61 17.50 15.30
CA LEU A 13 -13.53 16.43 16.30
C LEU A 13 -12.09 15.98 16.59
N VAL A 14 -11.21 16.05 15.59
CA VAL A 14 -9.80 15.62 15.74
C VAL A 14 -8.83 16.76 16.02
N GLU A 15 -9.29 18.02 16.06
CA GLU A 15 -8.42 19.21 16.17
C GLU A 15 -7.42 19.12 17.32
N THR A 16 -7.87 18.82 18.54
CA THR A 16 -7.01 18.71 19.72
C THR A 16 -5.97 17.58 19.59
N PRO A 17 -6.35 16.33 19.24
CA PRO A 17 -5.38 15.28 18.91
C PRO A 17 -4.36 15.69 17.85
N LEU A 18 -4.76 16.40 16.77
CA LEU A 18 -3.84 16.84 15.73
C LEU A 18 -2.85 17.89 16.24
N ILE A 19 -3.30 18.85 17.05
CA ILE A 19 -2.41 19.84 17.67
C ILE A 19 -1.37 19.14 18.56
N GLN A 20 -1.81 18.19 19.39
CA GLN A 20 -0.92 17.44 20.27
C GLN A 20 0.08 16.56 19.50
N GLY A 21 -0.40 15.83 18.49
CA GLY A 21 0.45 15.00 17.63
C GLY A 21 1.50 15.83 16.89
N ARG A 22 1.09 16.99 16.35
CA ARG A 22 2.01 17.92 15.70
C ARG A 22 3.04 18.51 16.68
N ALA A 23 2.61 18.94 17.86
CA ALA A 23 3.52 19.46 18.89
C ALA A 23 4.56 18.40 19.26
N LYS A 24 4.13 17.15 19.47
CA LYS A 24 5.04 16.02 19.73
C LYS A 24 6.07 15.83 18.61
N LEU A 25 5.64 15.86 17.34
CA LEU A 25 6.56 15.70 16.20
C LEU A 25 7.58 16.83 16.14
N VAL A 26 7.16 18.08 16.36
CA VAL A 26 8.06 19.25 16.33
C VAL A 26 9.00 19.25 17.54
N GLU A 27 8.44 19.20 18.76
CA GLU A 27 9.17 19.43 20.01
C GLU A 27 10.01 18.23 20.45
N GLU A 28 9.50 17.01 20.28
CA GLU A 28 10.19 15.79 20.75
C GLU A 28 11.03 15.12 19.66
N MET A 29 10.69 15.31 18.38
CA MET A 29 11.34 14.60 17.27
C MET A 29 12.15 15.49 16.33
N ASN A 30 12.16 16.81 16.57
CA ASN A 30 12.74 17.83 15.67
C ASN A 30 12.12 17.77 14.27
N GLY A 31 10.78 17.70 14.23
CA GLY A 31 10.02 17.68 12.99
C GLY A 31 9.92 19.07 12.35
N ASP A 32 10.19 19.13 11.05
CA ASP A 32 10.06 20.32 10.21
C ASP A 32 8.73 20.30 9.45
N ARG A 33 7.84 21.24 9.78
CA ARG A 33 6.57 21.41 9.09
C ARG A 33 6.72 22.33 7.89
N ALA A 34 6.12 21.96 6.76
CA ALA A 34 6.11 22.78 5.56
C ALA A 34 4.75 22.75 4.83
N LYS A 35 4.49 23.83 4.08
CA LYS A 35 3.44 23.89 3.06
C LYS A 35 4.05 23.61 1.69
N VAL A 36 3.56 22.57 1.03
CA VAL A 36 4.02 22.22 -0.31
C VAL A 36 2.93 22.60 -1.32
N GLY A 37 3.27 23.46 -2.27
CA GLY A 37 2.36 23.90 -3.32
C GLY A 37 2.24 22.86 -4.43
N THR A 38 1.02 22.58 -4.88
CA THR A 38 0.72 21.67 -5.99
C THR A 38 0.51 22.42 -7.31
N ALA A 39 0.54 21.68 -8.42
CA ALA A 39 0.33 22.25 -9.76
C ALA A 39 -1.06 22.88 -9.96
N ASP A 40 -2.07 22.42 -9.23
CA ASP A 40 -3.44 22.94 -9.24
C ASP A 40 -3.70 24.04 -8.18
N GLY A 41 -2.65 24.52 -7.50
CA GLY A 41 -2.73 25.66 -6.59
C GLY A 41 -3.18 25.33 -5.17
N ASN A 42 -3.23 24.05 -4.81
CA ASN A 42 -3.42 23.64 -3.42
C ASN A 42 -2.11 23.73 -2.63
N GLU A 43 -2.24 23.98 -1.33
CA GLU A 43 -1.19 23.85 -0.34
C GLU A 43 -1.42 22.59 0.50
N ILE A 44 -0.42 21.71 0.52
CA ILE A 44 -0.42 20.45 1.27
C ILE A 44 0.37 20.62 2.56
N ASP A 45 -0.23 20.27 3.69
CA ASP A 45 0.45 20.23 4.99
C ASP A 45 1.32 19.00 5.11
N THR A 46 2.61 19.22 5.40
CA THR A 46 3.59 18.15 5.52
C THR A 46 4.39 18.28 6.81
N MET A 47 4.88 17.14 7.32
CA MET A 47 5.80 17.05 8.44
C MET A 47 6.95 16.12 8.09
N PHE A 48 8.17 16.64 8.15
CA PHE A 48 9.38 15.89 7.91
C PHE A 48 10.15 15.68 9.21
N VAL A 49 10.57 14.46 9.49
CA VAL A 49 11.48 14.14 10.59
C VAL A 49 12.75 13.55 10.01
N ASP A 50 13.86 14.28 10.10
CA ASP A 50 15.16 13.85 9.61
C ASP A 50 15.89 12.99 10.65
N ARG A 51 16.23 11.76 10.25
CA ARG A 51 17.03 10.81 11.03
C ARG A 51 18.43 10.61 10.46
N ARG A 52 18.80 11.28 9.36
CA ARG A 52 20.16 11.18 8.79
C ARG A 52 21.20 11.64 9.81
N GLY A 53 22.34 10.93 9.84
CA GLY A 53 23.48 11.28 10.69
C GLY A 53 23.30 11.03 12.19
N ARG A 54 22.17 10.45 12.64
CA ARG A 54 21.98 10.08 14.04
C ARG A 54 22.71 8.78 14.37
N HIS A 55 23.52 8.80 15.44
CA HIS A 55 24.36 7.67 15.82
C HIS A 55 23.49 6.47 16.23
N GLY A 56 23.66 5.32 15.58
CA GLY A 56 22.89 4.10 15.85
C GLY A 56 21.60 3.93 15.04
N GLU A 57 21.22 4.89 14.19
CA GLU A 57 20.02 4.81 13.34
C GLU A 57 20.41 4.45 11.88
N ALA A 58 20.55 3.15 11.62
CA ALA A 58 20.97 2.64 10.30
C ALA A 58 19.96 2.93 9.16
N TYR A 59 18.71 3.23 9.50
CA TYR A 59 17.64 3.49 8.52
C TYR A 59 17.41 4.97 8.22
N GLY A 60 18.12 5.90 8.89
CA GLY A 60 17.88 7.33 8.73
C GLY A 60 18.13 7.86 7.31
N GLN A 61 18.95 7.16 6.51
CA GLN A 61 19.18 7.48 5.10
C GLN A 61 17.99 7.18 4.17
N PHE A 62 17.02 6.40 4.62
CA PHE A 62 15.81 6.07 3.86
C PHE A 62 14.66 6.96 4.33
N LEU A 63 13.94 7.53 3.37
CA LEU A 63 12.74 8.32 3.62
C LEU A 63 11.50 7.45 3.44
N VAL A 64 10.65 7.39 4.45
CA VAL A 64 9.31 6.81 4.33
C VAL A 64 8.32 7.94 4.08
N VAL A 65 7.70 7.96 2.90
CA VAL A 65 6.58 8.86 2.59
C VAL A 65 5.29 8.15 2.97
N CYS A 66 4.59 8.68 3.97
CA CYS A 66 3.40 8.07 4.55
C CYS A 66 2.13 8.67 3.94
N SER A 67 1.31 7.85 3.29
CA SER A 67 -0.01 8.22 2.75
C SER A 67 -1.13 7.62 3.60
N GLU A 68 -1.96 8.47 4.19
CA GLU A 68 -2.94 8.08 5.22
C GLU A 68 -4.24 7.47 4.68
N GLY A 69 -5.07 6.97 5.60
CA GLY A 69 -6.43 6.51 5.31
C GLY A 69 -7.44 7.65 5.15
N ASN A 70 -8.69 7.31 4.82
CA ASN A 70 -9.75 8.28 4.49
C ASN A 70 -10.24 9.16 5.68
N ALA A 71 -9.75 8.87 6.88
CA ALA A 71 -9.88 9.67 8.11
C ALA A 71 -8.56 9.65 8.92
N GLY A 72 -7.45 9.33 8.24
CA GLY A 72 -6.11 9.36 8.83
C GLY A 72 -5.46 10.72 8.65
N PHE A 73 -4.54 11.04 9.56
CA PHE A 73 -3.78 12.28 9.56
C PHE A 73 -2.35 11.96 9.98
N TYR A 74 -1.37 12.60 9.34
CA TYR A 74 0.03 12.27 9.61
C TYR A 74 0.40 12.49 11.08
N GLU A 75 -0.27 13.43 11.76
CA GLU A 75 -0.02 13.80 13.15
C GLU A 75 -0.20 12.63 14.12
N ILE A 76 -1.05 11.66 13.79
CA ILE A 76 -1.49 10.58 14.70
C ILE A 76 -1.59 9.21 14.01
N GLY A 77 -1.01 9.07 12.81
CA GLY A 77 -1.23 7.91 11.95
C GLY A 77 0.04 7.15 11.55
N ALA A 78 0.15 6.87 10.26
CA ALA A 78 1.13 6.02 9.60
C ALA A 78 2.60 6.43 9.83
N MET A 79 2.90 7.63 10.33
CA MET A 79 4.27 8.03 10.67
C MET A 79 4.86 7.27 11.86
N GLU A 80 4.05 6.81 12.81
CA GLU A 80 4.55 6.30 14.09
C GLU A 80 5.48 5.09 13.95
N THR A 81 5.06 4.08 13.17
CA THR A 81 5.80 2.83 12.99
C THR A 81 7.18 3.03 12.34
N PRO A 82 7.32 3.70 11.19
CA PRO A 82 8.63 3.96 10.60
C PRO A 82 9.52 4.85 11.49
N LEU A 83 8.95 5.80 12.22
CA LEU A 83 9.72 6.61 13.19
C LEU A 83 10.31 5.78 14.32
N LYS A 84 9.56 4.82 14.88
CA LYS A 84 10.05 3.89 15.92
C LYS A 84 11.18 3.00 15.41
N LEU A 85 11.18 2.67 14.13
CA LEU A 85 12.23 1.91 13.47
C LEU A 85 13.46 2.75 13.10
N GLY A 86 13.42 4.08 13.27
CA GLY A 86 14.57 4.96 12.99
C GLY A 86 14.71 5.38 11.53
N TYR A 87 13.64 5.32 10.73
CA TYR A 87 13.61 5.90 9.39
C TYR A 87 13.47 7.43 9.45
N SER A 88 13.98 8.12 8.43
CA SER A 88 13.46 9.47 8.13
C SER A 88 12.04 9.35 7.60
N VAL A 89 11.14 10.25 7.99
CA VAL A 89 9.71 10.12 7.64
C VAL A 89 9.16 11.46 7.15
N LEU A 90 8.42 11.41 6.05
CA LEU A 90 7.63 12.52 5.52
C LEU A 90 6.15 12.14 5.54
N GLY A 91 5.42 12.72 6.49
CA GLY A 91 3.97 12.64 6.53
C GLY A 91 3.34 13.82 5.81
N TRP A 92 2.16 13.59 5.23
CA TRP A 92 1.39 14.63 4.56
C TRP A 92 -0.11 14.37 4.74
N ASN A 93 -0.90 15.45 4.75
CA ASN A 93 -2.36 15.36 4.83
C ASN A 93 -2.96 15.52 3.44
N HIS A 94 -3.92 14.65 3.10
CA HIS A 94 -4.69 14.71 1.85
C HIS A 94 -5.26 16.11 1.57
N PRO A 95 -5.53 16.49 0.30
CA PRO A 95 -6.25 17.72 -0.01
C PRO A 95 -7.54 17.84 0.82
N GLY A 96 -7.75 19.00 1.44
CA GLY A 96 -8.90 19.29 2.31
C GLY A 96 -8.82 18.72 3.75
N PHE A 97 -7.75 18.03 4.12
CA PHE A 97 -7.56 17.51 5.49
C PHE A 97 -6.77 18.49 6.35
N ALA A 98 -7.32 18.85 7.52
CA ALA A 98 -6.68 19.70 8.50
C ALA A 98 -6.00 20.94 7.89
N GLY A 99 -4.68 21.00 7.87
CA GLY A 99 -3.94 22.12 7.32
C GLY A 99 -3.94 22.18 5.79
N SER A 100 -4.28 21.11 5.07
CA SER A 100 -4.25 21.08 3.61
C SER A 100 -5.49 21.74 3.01
N THR A 101 -5.28 22.50 1.93
CA THR A 101 -6.36 23.10 1.13
C THR A 101 -6.86 22.11 0.05
N GLY A 102 -7.88 22.49 -0.70
CA GLY A 102 -8.42 21.66 -1.79
C GLY A 102 -9.45 20.63 -1.32
N ILE A 103 -9.65 19.61 -2.15
CA ILE A 103 -10.59 18.52 -1.92
C ILE A 103 -10.00 17.21 -2.46
N PRO A 104 -10.21 16.07 -1.78
CA PRO A 104 -9.50 14.81 -2.05
C PRO A 104 -10.13 14.04 -3.22
N PHE A 105 -10.26 14.71 -4.37
CA PHE A 105 -10.59 14.05 -5.62
C PHE A 105 -9.34 13.39 -6.21
N PRO A 106 -9.51 12.33 -7.03
CA PRO A 106 -8.38 11.56 -7.54
C PRO A 106 -7.30 12.39 -8.25
N ASP A 107 -7.67 13.44 -8.97
CA ASP A 107 -6.73 14.37 -9.63
C ASP A 107 -5.93 15.20 -8.62
N GLN A 108 -6.58 15.76 -7.60
CA GLN A 108 -5.90 16.53 -6.56
C GLN A 108 -5.01 15.66 -5.67
N GLU A 109 -5.42 14.41 -5.39
CA GLU A 109 -4.58 13.41 -4.70
C GLU A 109 -3.29 13.14 -5.49
N GLN A 110 -3.38 13.04 -6.82
CA GLN A 110 -2.22 12.86 -7.70
C GLN A 110 -1.30 14.08 -7.69
N HIS A 111 -1.85 15.30 -7.82
CA HIS A 111 -1.06 16.52 -7.74
C HIS A 111 -0.40 16.70 -6.36
N ALA A 112 -1.08 16.30 -5.29
CA ALA A 112 -0.57 16.37 -3.92
C ALA A 112 0.62 15.43 -3.72
N ILE A 113 0.48 14.15 -4.04
CA ILE A 113 1.58 13.19 -3.88
C ILE A 113 2.75 13.52 -4.81
N ASP A 114 2.49 14.02 -6.03
CA ASP A 114 3.55 14.50 -6.92
C ASP A 114 4.37 15.63 -6.27
N ALA A 115 3.69 16.63 -5.72
CA ALA A 115 4.35 17.74 -5.05
C ALA A 115 5.14 17.28 -3.81
N VAL A 116 4.60 16.33 -3.03
CA VAL A 116 5.30 15.71 -1.88
C VAL A 116 6.55 14.96 -2.33
N MET A 117 6.48 14.19 -3.43
CA MET A 117 7.63 13.49 -4.01
C MET A 117 8.69 14.47 -4.51
N GLN A 118 8.28 15.53 -5.22
CA GLN A 118 9.20 16.57 -5.68
C GLN A 118 9.85 17.33 -4.51
N TYR A 119 9.10 17.60 -3.44
CA TYR A 119 9.65 18.19 -2.22
C TYR A 119 10.71 17.28 -1.58
N ALA A 120 10.42 15.98 -1.45
CA ALA A 120 11.36 14.99 -0.93
C ALA A 120 12.66 14.93 -1.75
N ILE A 121 12.55 14.96 -3.07
CA ILE A 121 13.70 14.84 -3.97
C ILE A 121 14.49 16.15 -4.05
N GLN A 122 13.81 17.25 -4.37
CA GLN A 122 14.45 18.51 -4.74
C GLN A 122 14.82 19.39 -3.54
N LYS A 123 14.11 19.26 -2.42
CA LYS A 123 14.35 20.08 -1.21
C LYS A 123 14.95 19.28 -0.07
N LEU A 124 14.41 18.09 0.22
CA LEU A 124 14.93 17.25 1.31
C LEU A 124 16.17 16.44 0.90
N GLY A 125 16.43 16.29 -0.41
CA GLY A 125 17.65 15.70 -0.95
C GLY A 125 17.68 14.16 -0.90
N PHE A 126 16.52 13.50 -0.88
CA PHE A 126 16.45 12.05 -1.01
C PHE A 126 16.38 11.64 -2.48
N THR A 127 17.28 10.75 -2.90
CA THR A 127 17.18 10.13 -4.22
C THR A 127 16.01 9.13 -4.24
N PRO A 128 15.33 8.91 -5.38
CA PRO A 128 14.20 7.99 -5.45
C PRO A 128 14.47 6.59 -4.86
N ASP A 129 15.64 6.01 -5.11
CA ASP A 129 16.08 4.70 -4.60
C ASP A 129 16.27 4.63 -3.07
N ASN A 130 16.20 5.78 -2.39
CA ASN A 130 16.15 5.90 -0.93
C ASN A 130 14.75 6.24 -0.39
N ILE A 131 13.73 6.34 -1.25
CA ILE A 131 12.35 6.63 -0.86
C ILE A 131 11.54 5.33 -0.80
N ILE A 132 10.85 5.12 0.31
CA ILE A 132 9.90 4.05 0.57
C ILE A 132 8.51 4.67 0.57
N LEU A 133 7.59 4.11 -0.20
CA LEU A 133 6.19 4.52 -0.17
C LEU A 133 5.44 3.61 0.78
N TYR A 134 4.92 4.18 1.87
CA TYR A 134 4.06 3.48 2.81
C TYR A 134 2.67 4.07 2.77
N ALA A 135 1.66 3.22 2.66
CA ALA A 135 0.30 3.67 2.61
C ALA A 135 -0.65 2.77 3.39
N TRP A 136 -1.63 3.40 4.02
CA TRP A 136 -2.71 2.73 4.71
C TRP A 136 -4.04 2.96 4.00
N SER A 137 -4.80 1.89 3.78
CA SER A 137 -6.17 1.97 3.26
C SER A 137 -6.25 2.72 1.92
N ILE A 138 -7.10 3.76 1.84
CA ILE A 138 -7.28 4.60 0.65
C ILE A 138 -6.01 5.32 0.20
N GLY A 139 -5.05 5.57 1.11
CA GLY A 139 -3.74 6.14 0.81
C GLY A 139 -2.94 5.31 -0.18
N GLY A 140 -3.33 4.03 -0.39
CA GLY A 140 -2.78 3.20 -1.44
C GLY A 140 -2.97 3.80 -2.84
N TYR A 141 -3.99 4.63 -3.06
CA TYR A 141 -4.19 5.30 -4.34
C TYR A 141 -3.07 6.30 -4.68
N PRO A 142 -2.84 7.38 -3.90
CA PRO A 142 -1.73 8.29 -4.19
C PRO A 142 -0.37 7.59 -4.16
N ALA A 143 -0.15 6.64 -3.23
CA ALA A 143 1.12 5.92 -3.15
C ALA A 143 1.41 5.05 -4.38
N THR A 144 0.41 4.33 -4.91
CA THR A 144 0.63 3.53 -6.12
C THR A 144 0.69 4.36 -7.40
N TRP A 145 0.03 5.52 -7.43
CA TRP A 145 0.28 6.52 -8.48
C TRP A 145 1.72 7.03 -8.44
N ALA A 146 2.25 7.34 -7.24
CA ALA A 146 3.65 7.75 -7.11
C ALA A 146 4.61 6.63 -7.52
N ALA A 147 4.36 5.39 -7.10
CA ALA A 147 5.18 4.24 -7.50
C ALA A 147 5.21 4.05 -9.04
N MET A 148 4.09 4.28 -9.72
CA MET A 148 3.99 4.22 -11.18
C MET A 148 4.81 5.31 -11.89
N ASN A 149 4.83 6.54 -11.36
CA ASN A 149 5.50 7.69 -11.99
C ASN A 149 6.96 7.87 -11.54
N TYR A 150 7.32 7.32 -10.38
CA TYR A 150 8.65 7.30 -9.80
C TYR A 150 9.09 5.84 -9.59
N PRO A 151 9.29 5.05 -10.68
CA PRO A 151 9.48 3.60 -10.58
C PRO A 151 10.78 3.18 -9.88
N ASP A 152 11.72 4.10 -9.70
CA ASP A 152 12.99 3.89 -9.02
C ASP A 152 12.87 3.97 -7.48
N VAL A 153 11.66 4.19 -6.94
CA VAL A 153 11.46 4.14 -5.48
C VAL A 153 11.88 2.80 -4.91
N LYS A 154 12.50 2.85 -3.72
CA LYS A 154 13.13 1.70 -3.06
C LYS A 154 12.21 0.49 -2.96
N HIS A 155 10.98 0.72 -2.49
CA HIS A 155 9.90 -0.27 -2.45
C HIS A 155 8.58 0.37 -1.97
N VAL A 156 7.49 -0.38 -2.15
CA VAL A 156 6.14 -0.01 -1.73
C VAL A 156 5.64 -0.97 -0.65
N ILE A 157 5.07 -0.43 0.43
CA ILE A 157 4.38 -1.19 1.48
C ILE A 157 2.93 -0.68 1.56
N LEU A 158 1.97 -1.58 1.33
CA LEU A 158 0.55 -1.26 1.37
C LEU A 158 -0.13 -2.02 2.52
N ASP A 159 -0.59 -1.29 3.53
CA ASP A 159 -1.32 -1.82 4.67
C ASP A 159 -2.82 -1.62 4.51
N ALA A 160 -3.60 -2.70 4.62
CA ALA A 160 -5.05 -2.67 4.60
C ALA A 160 -5.65 -1.95 3.37
N THR A 161 -4.98 -2.05 2.22
CA THR A 161 -5.42 -1.43 0.98
C THR A 161 -6.31 -2.36 0.15
N PHE A 162 -6.84 -1.85 -0.96
CA PHE A 162 -7.77 -2.55 -1.84
C PHE A 162 -7.34 -2.47 -3.31
N ASP A 163 -7.99 -3.25 -4.18
CA ASP A 163 -7.68 -3.27 -5.61
C ASP A 163 -8.41 -2.19 -6.41
N ASP A 164 -9.68 -1.97 -6.09
CA ASP A 164 -10.59 -1.02 -6.74
C ASP A 164 -11.63 -0.57 -5.70
N ILE A 165 -12.00 0.70 -5.71
CA ILE A 165 -13.01 1.26 -4.79
C ILE A 165 -14.44 0.85 -5.16
N MET A 166 -14.73 0.49 -6.41
CA MET A 166 -16.08 0.21 -6.88
C MET A 166 -16.78 -0.91 -6.09
N PRO A 167 -16.16 -2.07 -5.81
CA PRO A 167 -16.77 -3.12 -5.00
C PRO A 167 -17.08 -2.68 -3.56
N LEU A 168 -16.22 -1.84 -2.98
CA LEU A 168 -16.43 -1.26 -1.65
C LEU A 168 -17.60 -0.27 -1.64
N ALA A 169 -17.68 0.58 -2.67
CA ALA A 169 -18.81 1.49 -2.84
C ALA A 169 -20.13 0.74 -2.97
N HIS A 170 -20.16 -0.37 -3.72
CA HIS A 170 -21.34 -1.23 -3.80
C HIS A 170 -21.72 -1.88 -2.48
N ALA A 171 -20.74 -2.34 -1.70
CA ALA A 171 -21.00 -2.99 -0.41
C ALA A 171 -21.62 -2.05 0.63
N LYS A 172 -21.29 -0.75 0.58
CA LYS A 172 -21.75 0.24 1.57
C LYS A 172 -22.99 1.04 1.13
N MET A 173 -23.40 0.95 -0.14
CA MET A 173 -24.50 1.75 -0.69
C MET A 173 -25.78 0.92 -0.91
N PRO A 174 -26.97 1.53 -0.79
CA PRO A 174 -28.23 0.83 -1.06
C PRO A 174 -28.34 0.32 -2.50
N GLN A 175 -28.85 -0.91 -2.67
CA GLN A 175 -28.93 -1.59 -3.97
C GLN A 175 -29.72 -0.80 -5.04
N PHE A 176 -30.76 -0.05 -4.63
CA PHE A 176 -31.56 0.76 -5.56
C PHE A 176 -30.76 1.89 -6.22
N ALA A 177 -29.63 2.31 -5.61
CA ALA A 177 -28.78 3.37 -6.11
C ALA A 177 -27.61 2.85 -6.98
N LYS A 178 -27.52 1.54 -7.22
CA LYS A 178 -26.36 0.88 -7.83
C LYS A 178 -25.86 1.60 -9.10
N SER A 179 -26.72 1.82 -10.09
CA SER A 179 -26.32 2.45 -11.36
C SER A 179 -25.82 3.88 -11.21
N LEU A 180 -26.41 4.65 -10.28
CA LEU A 180 -25.97 6.00 -9.98
C LEU A 180 -24.62 6.01 -9.26
N VAL A 181 -24.40 5.06 -8.34
CA VAL A 181 -23.13 4.85 -7.65
C VAL A 181 -22.04 4.50 -8.67
N GLU A 182 -22.30 3.56 -9.59
CA GLU A 182 -21.33 3.21 -10.63
C GLU A 182 -20.94 4.42 -11.47
N LEU A 183 -21.93 5.20 -11.94
CA LEU A 183 -21.68 6.38 -12.76
C LEU A 183 -20.86 7.43 -11.98
N THR A 184 -21.24 7.69 -10.73
CA THR A 184 -20.61 8.72 -9.89
C THR A 184 -19.18 8.33 -9.53
N VAL A 185 -18.96 7.09 -9.11
CA VAL A 185 -17.63 6.59 -8.74
C VAL A 185 -16.72 6.53 -9.97
N LYS A 186 -17.18 5.97 -11.10
CA LYS A 186 -16.38 5.93 -12.34
C LYS A 186 -15.97 7.32 -12.82
N ARG A 187 -16.85 8.31 -12.66
CA ARG A 187 -16.62 9.66 -13.17
C ARG A 187 -15.79 10.55 -12.24
N TYR A 188 -15.97 10.42 -10.92
CA TYR A 188 -15.42 11.39 -9.97
C TYR A 188 -14.50 10.78 -8.90
N MET A 189 -14.54 9.45 -8.69
CA MET A 189 -13.81 8.77 -7.62
C MET A 189 -13.22 7.44 -8.11
N ASN A 190 -12.63 7.41 -9.31
CA ASN A 190 -12.06 6.19 -9.86
C ASN A 190 -10.70 5.88 -9.21
N LEU A 191 -10.73 5.14 -8.10
CA LEU A 191 -9.55 4.71 -7.37
C LEU A 191 -9.23 3.25 -7.72
N ASN A 192 -8.44 3.06 -8.79
CA ASN A 192 -8.00 1.74 -9.23
C ASN A 192 -6.50 1.56 -8.94
N ILE A 193 -6.23 1.05 -7.74
CA ILE A 193 -4.89 0.81 -7.20
C ILE A 193 -4.19 -0.31 -7.98
N ALA A 194 -4.93 -1.36 -8.36
CA ALA A 194 -4.36 -2.47 -9.09
C ALA A 194 -3.79 -2.04 -10.46
N GLU A 195 -4.49 -1.19 -11.22
CA GLU A 195 -4.00 -0.72 -12.52
C GLU A 195 -2.78 0.20 -12.42
N GLN A 196 -2.68 1.01 -11.36
CA GLN A 196 -1.48 1.80 -11.08
C GLN A 196 -0.31 0.88 -10.69
N LEU A 197 -0.55 -0.05 -9.76
CA LEU A 197 0.48 -0.90 -9.20
C LEU A 197 1.03 -1.93 -10.19
N LYS A 198 0.24 -2.38 -11.19
CA LYS A 198 0.73 -3.20 -12.31
C LYS A 198 1.88 -2.52 -13.07
N LYS A 199 1.92 -1.19 -13.11
CA LYS A 199 2.96 -0.42 -13.80
C LYS A 199 4.21 -0.18 -12.95
N TYR A 200 4.18 -0.54 -11.66
CA TYR A 200 5.33 -0.44 -10.78
C TYR A 200 6.14 -1.76 -10.79
N PRO A 201 7.40 -1.74 -11.27
CA PRO A 201 8.21 -2.95 -11.41
C PRO A 201 8.96 -3.35 -10.13
N GLY A 202 8.99 -2.49 -9.11
CA GLY A 202 9.81 -2.68 -7.92
C GLY A 202 9.22 -3.60 -6.84
N PRO A 203 9.92 -3.73 -5.69
CA PRO A 203 9.50 -4.60 -4.60
C PRO A 203 8.23 -4.09 -3.91
N LEU A 204 7.34 -5.03 -3.55
CA LEU A 204 6.02 -4.75 -3.01
C LEU A 204 5.72 -5.68 -1.82
N LEU A 205 5.27 -5.11 -0.71
CA LEU A 205 4.70 -5.84 0.42
C LEU A 205 3.23 -5.42 0.60
N LEU A 206 2.34 -6.39 0.64
CA LEU A 206 0.94 -6.23 0.99
C LEU A 206 0.73 -6.74 2.42
N ILE A 207 0.17 -5.91 3.28
CA ILE A 207 -0.22 -6.32 4.63
C ILE A 207 -1.74 -6.43 4.65
N ARG A 208 -2.23 -7.66 4.78
CA ARG A 208 -3.66 -7.97 4.85
C ARG A 208 -4.07 -8.07 6.32
N ARG A 209 -5.04 -7.23 6.70
CA ARG A 209 -5.67 -7.32 8.01
C ARG A 209 -6.78 -8.36 7.97
N SER A 210 -6.67 -9.43 8.77
CA SER A 210 -7.56 -10.59 8.66
C SER A 210 -8.99 -10.32 9.14
N ARG A 211 -9.18 -9.32 10.02
CA ARG A 211 -10.48 -8.91 10.59
C ARG A 211 -10.91 -7.52 10.13
N ASP A 212 -10.49 -7.14 8.93
CA ASP A 212 -10.75 -5.81 8.38
C ASP A 212 -12.23 -5.61 8.02
N GLU A 213 -12.89 -4.68 8.71
CA GLU A 213 -14.29 -4.34 8.55
C GLU A 213 -14.57 -3.27 7.48
N MET A 214 -13.51 -2.64 6.96
CA MET A 214 -13.59 -1.50 6.05
C MET A 214 -13.37 -1.90 4.60
N ILE A 215 -12.36 -2.73 4.33
CA ILE A 215 -12.04 -3.21 2.97
C ILE A 215 -12.57 -4.60 2.68
N THR A 216 -13.55 -5.07 3.45
CA THR A 216 -14.28 -6.32 3.24
C THR A 216 -15.70 -6.00 2.76
N THR A 217 -16.18 -6.68 1.71
CA THR A 217 -17.46 -6.33 1.05
C THR A 217 -18.69 -7.03 1.64
N GLN A 218 -18.50 -7.89 2.64
CA GLN A 218 -19.56 -8.55 3.38
C GLN A 218 -19.34 -8.32 4.89
N ASP A 219 -19.54 -9.35 5.72
CA ASP A 219 -19.23 -9.31 7.14
C ASP A 219 -17.70 -9.29 7.39
N PRO A 220 -17.18 -8.64 8.46
CA PRO A 220 -15.74 -8.62 8.75
C PRO A 220 -15.10 -10.01 8.94
N THR A 221 -15.89 -11.05 9.24
CA THR A 221 -15.41 -12.43 9.30
C THR A 221 -15.26 -13.09 7.92
N ALA A 222 -15.84 -12.49 6.87
CA ALA A 222 -15.80 -12.98 5.49
C ALA A 222 -14.49 -12.60 4.79
N ILE A 223 -13.36 -13.09 5.31
CA ILE A 223 -11.99 -12.76 4.85
C ILE A 223 -11.79 -12.97 3.34
N HIS A 224 -12.48 -13.94 2.73
CA HIS A 224 -12.46 -14.18 1.29
C HIS A 224 -12.91 -12.96 0.46
N THR A 225 -13.68 -12.04 1.06
CA THR A 225 -14.14 -10.81 0.41
C THR A 225 -13.27 -9.58 0.69
N ASN A 226 -12.19 -9.74 1.47
CA ASN A 226 -11.20 -8.69 1.70
C ASN A 226 -10.57 -8.26 0.36
N ARG A 227 -10.63 -6.97 0.04
CA ARG A 227 -10.16 -6.44 -1.25
C ARG A 227 -8.64 -6.54 -1.45
N GLY A 228 -7.86 -6.70 -0.38
CA GLY A 228 -6.43 -7.03 -0.45
C GLY A 228 -6.17 -8.36 -1.18
N ASN A 229 -7.07 -9.34 -1.06
CA ASN A 229 -6.97 -10.62 -1.79
C ASN A 229 -7.01 -10.40 -3.31
N PHE A 230 -7.95 -9.58 -3.76
CA PHE A 230 -8.14 -9.28 -5.17
C PHE A 230 -6.98 -8.45 -5.72
N LEU A 231 -6.37 -7.60 -4.89
CA LEU A 231 -5.15 -6.88 -5.26
C LEU A 231 -4.00 -7.87 -5.48
N LEU A 232 -3.76 -8.79 -4.53
CA LEU A 232 -2.73 -9.82 -4.68
C LEU A 232 -2.95 -10.66 -5.95
N MET A 233 -4.16 -11.17 -6.16
CA MET A 233 -4.50 -11.97 -7.34
C MET A 233 -4.20 -11.22 -8.65
N LYS A 234 -4.62 -9.95 -8.76
CA LYS A 234 -4.37 -9.12 -9.95
C LYS A 234 -2.88 -8.84 -10.17
N ILE A 235 -2.11 -8.64 -9.09
CA ILE A 235 -0.67 -8.37 -9.18
C ILE A 235 0.10 -9.62 -9.55
N LEU A 236 -0.18 -10.76 -8.93
CA LEU A 236 0.51 -12.00 -9.26
C LEU A 236 0.19 -12.47 -10.67
N ASN A 237 -1.08 -12.38 -11.10
CA ASN A 237 -1.48 -12.66 -12.48
C ASN A 237 -0.76 -11.74 -13.48
N HIS A 238 -0.61 -10.46 -13.15
CA HIS A 238 0.13 -9.54 -14.02
C HIS A 238 1.64 -9.81 -14.02
N ARG A 239 2.27 -10.01 -12.86
CA ARG A 239 3.72 -10.19 -12.77
C ARG A 239 4.17 -11.55 -13.31
N TYR A 240 3.36 -12.59 -13.13
CA TYR A 240 3.67 -13.99 -13.44
C TYR A 240 2.53 -14.67 -14.22
N PRO A 241 2.18 -14.20 -15.43
CA PRO A 241 0.99 -14.64 -16.16
C PRO A 241 1.02 -16.10 -16.64
N LYS A 242 2.18 -16.77 -16.58
CA LYS A 242 2.32 -18.21 -16.91
C LYS A 242 2.32 -19.11 -15.67
N ILE A 243 2.32 -18.52 -14.48
CA ILE A 243 2.20 -19.22 -13.20
C ILE A 243 0.80 -19.02 -12.63
N VAL A 244 0.37 -17.76 -12.51
CA VAL A 244 -0.94 -17.38 -11.98
C VAL A 244 -1.90 -17.12 -13.14
N ASP A 245 -2.52 -18.18 -13.62
CA ASP A 245 -3.51 -18.20 -14.71
C ASP A 245 -4.77 -18.96 -14.27
N ASP A 246 -5.67 -19.26 -15.21
CA ASP A 246 -6.94 -19.96 -14.92
C ASP A 246 -6.74 -21.31 -14.20
N SER A 247 -5.56 -21.92 -14.33
CA SER A 247 -5.27 -23.24 -13.81
C SER A 247 -4.83 -23.25 -12.34
N SER A 248 -4.22 -22.15 -11.87
CA SER A 248 -3.77 -21.99 -10.47
C SER A 248 -4.53 -20.93 -9.67
N LEU A 249 -5.38 -20.13 -10.32
CA LEU A 249 -6.16 -19.06 -9.68
C LEU A 249 -7.08 -19.59 -8.58
N SER A 250 -7.69 -20.76 -8.77
CA SER A 250 -8.56 -21.39 -7.77
C SER A 250 -7.79 -21.73 -6.47
N THR A 251 -6.55 -22.19 -6.59
CA THR A 251 -5.67 -22.43 -5.44
C THR A 251 -5.32 -21.14 -4.71
N LEU A 252 -5.04 -20.06 -5.45
CA LEU A 252 -4.78 -18.75 -4.84
C LEU A 252 -6.03 -18.20 -4.13
N GLN A 253 -7.21 -18.41 -4.72
CA GLN A 253 -8.49 -18.03 -4.12
C GLN A 253 -8.75 -18.82 -2.83
N GLU A 254 -8.51 -20.13 -2.82
CA GLU A 254 -8.66 -20.96 -1.61
C GLU A 254 -7.73 -20.46 -0.49
N TRP A 255 -6.45 -20.24 -0.81
CA TRP A 255 -5.47 -19.75 0.17
C TRP A 255 -5.78 -18.34 0.69
N THR A 256 -6.26 -17.44 -0.17
CA THR A 256 -6.69 -16.09 0.26
C THR A 256 -8.06 -16.08 0.96
N SER A 257 -8.84 -17.16 0.88
CA SER A 257 -10.16 -17.25 1.52
C SER A 257 -10.13 -17.58 3.00
N VAL A 258 -8.94 -17.82 3.56
CA VAL A 258 -8.74 -18.24 4.96
C VAL A 258 -7.69 -17.39 5.67
N GLY A 259 -7.66 -17.47 6.99
CA GLY A 259 -6.70 -16.75 7.83
C GLY A 259 -5.34 -17.44 7.91
N LYS A 260 -4.36 -16.77 8.55
CA LYS A 260 -2.96 -17.21 8.63
C LYS A 260 -2.75 -18.66 9.06
N TYR A 261 -3.51 -19.14 10.05
CA TYR A 261 -3.37 -20.50 10.56
C TYR A 261 -3.75 -21.55 9.50
N GLU A 262 -4.92 -21.41 8.88
CA GLU A 262 -5.37 -22.28 7.80
C GLU A 262 -4.51 -22.12 6.54
N GLN A 263 -3.99 -20.91 6.26
CA GLN A 263 -3.02 -20.70 5.19
C GLN A 263 -1.76 -21.55 5.36
N ASP A 264 -1.25 -21.67 6.59
CA ASP A 264 -0.11 -22.53 6.90
C ASP A 264 -0.46 -24.02 6.78
N GLN A 265 -1.69 -24.40 7.12
CA GLN A 265 -2.18 -25.76 6.89
C GLN A 265 -2.29 -26.10 5.41
N LEU A 266 -2.87 -25.21 4.59
CA LEU A 266 -2.93 -25.37 3.13
C LEU A 266 -1.54 -25.45 2.52
N TYR A 267 -0.61 -24.63 3.01
CA TYR A 267 0.79 -24.67 2.58
C TYR A 267 1.43 -26.05 2.78
N VAL A 268 1.22 -26.66 3.96
CA VAL A 268 1.71 -28.01 4.24
C VAL A 268 0.94 -29.07 3.45
N ALA A 269 -0.40 -28.95 3.37
CA ALA A 269 -1.27 -29.91 2.69
C ALA A 269 -1.01 -29.98 1.18
N TYR A 270 -0.70 -28.85 0.55
CA TYR A 270 -0.31 -28.82 -0.85
C TYR A 270 1.14 -29.29 -1.10
N GLY A 271 1.93 -29.52 -0.05
CA GLY A 271 3.32 -29.97 -0.19
C GLY A 271 4.23 -28.96 -0.87
N ILE A 272 4.02 -27.65 -0.63
CA ILE A 272 4.74 -26.59 -1.33
C ILE A 272 6.26 -26.71 -1.11
N ASP A 273 6.98 -26.96 -2.20
CA ASP A 273 8.44 -27.04 -2.21
C ASP A 273 9.06 -25.63 -2.36
N SER A 274 9.36 -24.98 -1.23
CA SER A 274 10.01 -23.67 -1.20
C SER A 274 11.39 -23.65 -1.84
N GLU A 275 12.19 -24.70 -1.62
CA GLU A 275 13.58 -24.74 -2.08
C GLU A 275 13.63 -24.83 -3.61
N TRP A 276 12.76 -25.65 -4.20
CA TRP A 276 12.55 -25.68 -5.64
C TRP A 276 12.06 -24.32 -6.16
N CYS A 277 11.09 -23.69 -5.50
CA CYS A 277 10.57 -22.38 -5.94
C CYS A 277 11.65 -21.30 -5.94
N GLU A 278 12.47 -21.23 -4.88
CA GLU A 278 13.58 -20.28 -4.76
C GLU A 278 14.65 -20.54 -5.83
N THR A 279 15.02 -21.81 -6.04
CA THR A 279 15.99 -22.21 -7.06
C THR A 279 15.54 -21.84 -8.47
N VAL A 280 14.28 -22.12 -8.81
CA VAL A 280 13.71 -21.83 -10.12
C VAL A 280 13.60 -20.33 -10.37
N MET A 281 13.16 -19.56 -9.38
CA MET A 281 13.11 -18.09 -9.49
C MET A 281 14.51 -17.50 -9.65
N ALA A 282 15.48 -17.93 -8.85
CA ALA A 282 16.86 -17.46 -8.92
C ALA A 282 17.49 -17.79 -10.28
N SER A 283 17.32 -19.02 -10.76
CA SER A 283 17.85 -19.46 -12.07
C SER A 283 17.29 -18.61 -13.21
N TYR A 284 15.98 -18.38 -13.23
CA TYR A 284 15.34 -17.53 -14.24
C TYR A 284 15.89 -16.10 -14.20
N MET A 285 16.08 -15.52 -13.01
CA MET A 285 16.59 -14.15 -12.86
C MET A 285 18.06 -14.02 -13.24
N MET A 286 18.86 -15.06 -12.99
CA MET A 286 20.25 -15.13 -13.45
C MET A 286 20.36 -15.22 -14.97
N GLU A 287 19.48 -16.00 -15.61
CA GLU A 287 19.42 -16.11 -17.08
C GLU A 287 18.84 -14.85 -17.74
N ASN A 288 18.04 -14.07 -17.00
CA ASN A 288 17.33 -12.88 -17.49
C ASN A 288 17.58 -11.66 -16.58
N PRO A 289 18.81 -11.15 -16.45
CA PRO A 289 19.16 -10.08 -15.50
C PRO A 289 18.44 -8.75 -15.75
N GLY A 290 17.94 -8.53 -16.98
CA GLY A 290 17.14 -7.36 -17.36
C GLY A 290 15.63 -7.58 -17.33
N ALA A 291 15.15 -8.69 -16.77
CA ALA A 291 13.73 -9.02 -16.79
C ALA A 291 12.87 -7.92 -16.12
N VAL A 292 11.83 -7.51 -16.81
CA VAL A 292 10.79 -6.61 -16.30
C VAL A 292 9.46 -7.36 -16.25
N PHE A 293 8.60 -7.01 -15.31
CA PHE A 293 7.25 -7.59 -15.28
C PHE A 293 6.43 -7.11 -16.48
N PRO A 294 5.53 -7.95 -17.04
CA PRO A 294 5.33 -9.37 -16.76
C PRO A 294 6.55 -10.23 -17.15
N ILE A 295 6.94 -11.19 -16.31
CA ILE A 295 7.96 -12.17 -16.68
C ILE A 295 7.32 -13.45 -17.25
N ASP A 296 8.10 -14.20 -18.02
CA ASP A 296 7.61 -15.32 -18.82
C ASP A 296 7.90 -16.70 -18.20
N LEU A 297 8.28 -16.71 -16.91
CA LEU A 297 8.50 -17.93 -16.13
C LEU A 297 7.20 -18.72 -15.97
N GLY A 298 7.24 -20.03 -16.24
CA GLY A 298 6.15 -20.96 -15.96
C GLY A 298 5.48 -21.60 -17.19
N ARG A 299 5.91 -21.28 -18.42
CA ARG A 299 5.32 -21.83 -19.66
C ARG A 299 5.26 -23.35 -19.68
N ASP A 300 6.34 -23.99 -19.23
CA ASP A 300 6.50 -25.44 -19.27
C ASP A 300 6.19 -26.11 -17.92
N PHE A 301 5.62 -25.36 -16.97
CA PHE A 301 5.28 -25.91 -15.66
C PHE A 301 4.05 -26.81 -15.76
N THR A 302 4.09 -27.92 -15.03
CA THR A 302 2.89 -28.69 -14.74
C THR A 302 1.94 -27.89 -13.84
N GLU A 303 0.68 -28.31 -13.80
CA GLU A 303 -0.32 -27.75 -12.88
C GLU A 303 0.14 -27.74 -11.42
N ASP A 304 0.86 -28.79 -11.02
CA ASP A 304 1.40 -28.92 -9.67
C ASP A 304 2.55 -27.94 -9.40
N GLN A 305 3.45 -27.76 -10.38
CA GLN A 305 4.52 -26.76 -10.31
C GLN A 305 3.99 -25.32 -10.28
N LYS A 306 2.93 -25.03 -11.05
CA LYS A 306 2.23 -23.73 -10.97
C LYS A 306 1.64 -23.51 -9.59
N LYS A 307 0.97 -24.53 -9.03
CA LYS A 307 0.43 -24.49 -7.66
C LYS A 307 1.50 -24.16 -6.62
N HIS A 308 2.66 -24.83 -6.68
CA HIS A 308 3.81 -24.56 -5.81
C HIS A 308 4.24 -23.10 -5.90
N MET A 309 4.48 -22.62 -7.11
CA MET A 309 4.96 -21.26 -7.34
C MET A 309 3.91 -20.20 -6.98
N THR A 310 2.63 -20.45 -7.24
CA THR A 310 1.53 -19.53 -6.91
C THR A 310 1.45 -19.27 -5.40
N ILE A 311 1.45 -20.34 -4.58
CA ILE A 311 1.37 -20.20 -3.12
C ILE A 311 2.68 -19.67 -2.53
N PHE A 312 3.82 -20.07 -3.07
CA PHE A 312 5.12 -19.49 -2.71
C PHE A 312 5.14 -17.97 -2.92
N LEU A 313 4.74 -17.51 -4.11
CA LEU A 313 4.67 -16.09 -4.43
C LEU A 313 3.66 -15.36 -3.55
N ALA A 314 2.49 -15.94 -3.31
CA ALA A 314 1.49 -15.35 -2.41
C ALA A 314 2.08 -15.03 -1.03
N ARG A 315 2.84 -15.96 -0.43
CA ARG A 315 3.53 -15.76 0.85
C ARG A 315 4.68 -14.75 0.81
N LYS A 316 5.33 -14.56 -0.33
CA LYS A 316 6.41 -13.55 -0.47
C LYS A 316 5.86 -12.13 -0.63
N TYR A 317 4.65 -11.98 -1.19
CA TYR A 317 4.03 -10.68 -1.45
C TYR A 317 3.04 -10.22 -0.38
N MET A 318 2.41 -11.14 0.35
CA MET A 318 1.37 -10.83 1.32
C MET A 318 1.66 -11.41 2.70
N GLU A 319 1.54 -10.56 3.72
CA GLU A 319 1.58 -10.94 5.12
C GLU A 319 0.25 -10.66 5.82
N ASP A 320 -0.17 -11.58 6.68
CA ASP A 320 -1.39 -11.44 7.48
C ASP A 320 -1.10 -10.81 8.83
N PHE A 321 -1.80 -9.73 9.14
CA PHE A 321 -1.84 -9.13 10.46
C PHE A 321 -3.22 -9.37 11.09
N ASP A 322 -3.26 -10.12 12.20
CA ASP A 322 -4.52 -10.44 12.88
C ASP A 322 -5.12 -9.24 13.64
N SER A 323 -5.76 -8.36 12.90
CA SER A 323 -6.26 -7.09 13.42
C SER A 323 -7.43 -6.52 12.62
N THR A 324 -8.08 -5.54 13.24
CA THR A 324 -9.11 -4.67 12.62
C THR A 324 -8.45 -3.50 11.87
N HIS A 325 -9.23 -2.75 11.10
CA HIS A 325 -8.72 -1.77 10.14
C HIS A 325 -7.84 -0.68 10.76
N CYS A 326 -8.25 -0.09 11.88
CA CYS A 326 -7.62 1.10 12.47
C CYS A 326 -6.55 0.80 13.54
N THR A 327 -6.17 -0.47 13.74
CA THR A 327 -5.13 -0.80 14.73
C THR A 327 -3.75 -0.36 14.24
N PRO A 328 -2.91 0.32 15.04
CA PRO A 328 -1.57 0.72 14.58
C PRO A 328 -0.74 -0.47 14.10
N LEU A 329 0.00 -0.30 12.99
CA LEU A 329 0.81 -1.37 12.41
C LEU A 329 2.02 -1.67 13.33
N PRO A 330 2.19 -2.91 13.83
CA PRO A 330 3.36 -3.26 14.63
C PRO A 330 4.66 -3.21 13.81
N GLN A 331 5.76 -2.85 14.47
CA GLN A 331 7.09 -2.69 13.83
C GLN A 331 7.54 -3.92 13.03
N GLN A 332 7.18 -5.12 13.47
CA GLN A 332 7.56 -6.38 12.82
C GLN A 332 6.98 -6.55 11.40
N PHE A 333 5.89 -5.87 11.06
CA PHE A 333 5.28 -5.91 9.73
C PHE A 333 5.79 -4.80 8.81
N PHE A 334 6.55 -3.84 9.34
CA PHE A 334 7.19 -2.80 8.53
C PHE A 334 8.63 -3.21 8.22
N HIS A 335 8.81 -3.95 7.14
CA HIS A 335 10.12 -4.41 6.70
C HIS A 335 10.27 -4.36 5.19
N LYS A 336 11.51 -4.54 4.73
CA LYS A 336 11.84 -4.63 3.31
C LYS A 336 11.04 -5.77 2.65
N PRO A 337 10.35 -5.52 1.52
CA PRO A 337 9.65 -6.58 0.79
C PRO A 337 10.61 -7.57 0.14
N TRP A 338 10.09 -8.76 -0.19
CA TRP A 338 10.79 -9.70 -1.05
C TRP A 338 10.96 -9.12 -2.46
N SER A 339 12.11 -9.40 -3.08
CA SER A 339 12.41 -9.09 -4.47
C SER A 339 12.92 -10.34 -5.17
N PRO A 340 12.38 -10.70 -6.34
CA PRO A 340 12.98 -11.76 -7.16
C PRO A 340 14.29 -11.30 -7.80
N LYS A 341 14.48 -9.99 -7.98
CA LYS A 341 15.70 -9.41 -8.55
C LYS A 341 16.77 -9.37 -7.45
N ILE A 342 17.90 -10.03 -7.73
CA ILE A 342 19.09 -10.09 -6.87
C ILE A 342 19.76 -8.73 -6.83
#